data_AF-A0A356D7K0-F1
#
_entry.id   AF-A0A356D7K0-F1
#
_cell.length_a   1.000
_cell.length_b   1.000
_cell.length_c   1.000
_cell.angle_alpha   90.00
_cell.angle_beta   90.00
_cell.angle_gamma   90.00
#
_symmetry.space_group_name_H-M   'P 1'
#
loop_
_entity.id
_entity.type
_entity.pdbx_description
1 polymer ?
#
loop_
_entity_poly.entity_id
_entity_poly.type
_entity_poly.pdbx_seq_one_letter_code
_entity_poly.pdbx_strand_id
1 'polypeptide(L)'
;MKTLHGRCIQQWKRRFKHICDSKVSPYFRKRDLNGFCRESGVITADMMILNMAEGNAKFDFSGKRHGWSSEFSKFFDENREKYMTEARLFLNEEATNDEIDDLIEEEISNWN
;
A
#
# COMPACT_ATOMS: atom_id res chain seq x y z
N MET A 1 12.30 -5.92 -13.21
CA MET A 1 12.04 -5.27 -11.91
C MET A 1 10.99 -6.05 -11.13
N LYS A 2 11.05 -6.05 -9.80
CA LYS A 2 9.95 -6.61 -8.98
C LYS A 2 8.80 -5.59 -8.92
N THR A 3 7.56 -6.06 -8.98
CA THR A 3 6.38 -5.18 -8.84
C THR A 3 6.27 -4.62 -7.42
N LEU A 4 5.58 -3.50 -7.25
CA LEU A 4 5.23 -2.92 -5.96
C LEU A 4 4.61 -3.97 -5.02
N HIS A 5 3.55 -4.66 -5.48
CA HIS A 5 2.93 -5.75 -4.71
C HIS A 5 3.92 -6.81 -4.24
N GLY A 6 4.83 -7.23 -5.13
CA GLY A 6 5.86 -8.21 -4.78
C GLY A 6 6.80 -7.72 -3.69
N ARG A 7 7.18 -6.43 -3.74
CA ARG A 7 8.02 -5.79 -2.73
C ARG A 7 7.27 -5.63 -1.39
N CYS A 8 6.05 -5.10 -1.39
CA CYS A 8 5.23 -4.97 -0.18
C CYS A 8 5.01 -6.32 0.51
N ILE A 9 4.64 -7.37 -0.23
CA ILE A 9 4.52 -8.74 0.31
C ILE A 9 5.84 -9.22 0.92
N GLN A 10 6.97 -8.96 0.25
CA GLN A 10 8.28 -9.38 0.75
C GLN A 10 8.66 -8.62 2.03
N GLN A 11 8.37 -7.32 2.12
CA GLN A 11 8.66 -6.50 3.29
C GLN A 11 7.81 -6.90 4.49
N TRP A 12 6.50 -7.13 4.31
CA TRP A 12 5.64 -7.70 5.36
C TRP A 12 6.17 -9.03 5.88
N LYS A 13 6.54 -9.95 4.98
CA LYS A 13 7.13 -11.25 5.38
C LYS A 13 8.44 -11.09 6.13
N ARG A 14 9.31 -10.16 5.72
CA ARG A 14 10.59 -9.88 6.40
C ARG A 14 10.34 -9.33 7.80
N ARG A 15 9.46 -8.33 7.90
CA ARG A 15 9.08 -7.70 9.16
C ARG A 15 8.48 -8.68 10.16
N PHE A 16 7.62 -9.59 9.71
CA PHE A 16 6.94 -10.56 10.56
C PHE A 16 7.70 -11.86 10.76
N LYS A 17 8.80 -12.10 10.04
CA LYS A 17 9.54 -13.38 10.09
C LYS A 17 9.91 -13.80 11.51
N HIS A 18 10.35 -12.86 12.34
CA HIS A 18 10.76 -13.13 13.73
C HIS A 18 9.56 -13.23 14.69
N ILE A 19 8.44 -12.58 14.36
CA ILE A 19 7.20 -12.61 15.17
C ILE A 19 6.42 -13.89 14.93
N CYS A 20 6.40 -14.41 13.69
CA CYS A 20 5.74 -15.65 13.29
C CYS A 20 6.47 -16.93 13.78
N ASP A 21 7.23 -16.85 14.88
CA ASP A 21 7.77 -17.98 15.62
C ASP A 21 6.87 -18.24 16.83
N SER A 22 6.42 -19.49 17.00
CA SER A 22 5.56 -19.89 18.12
C SER A 22 6.23 -19.72 19.49
N LYS A 23 7.56 -19.59 19.53
CA LYS A 23 8.33 -19.28 20.73
C LYS A 23 8.33 -17.78 21.08
N VAL A 24 8.01 -16.92 20.11
CA VAL A 24 8.01 -15.45 20.25
C VAL A 24 6.59 -14.92 20.40
N SER A 25 5.64 -15.40 19.58
CA SER A 25 4.26 -14.94 19.61
C SER A 25 3.27 -16.07 19.89
N PRO A 26 2.30 -15.88 20.81
CA PRO A 26 1.18 -16.81 20.97
C PRO A 26 0.13 -16.65 19.84
N TYR A 27 0.12 -15.51 19.15
CA TYR A 27 -0.88 -15.16 18.13
C TYR A 27 -0.40 -15.49 16.71
N PHE A 28 0.79 -15.02 16.34
CA PHE A 28 1.32 -15.20 14.99
C PHE A 28 2.09 -16.52 14.86
N ARG A 29 1.82 -17.23 13.76
CA ARG A 29 2.38 -18.55 13.43
C ARG A 29 3.04 -18.51 12.06
N LYS A 30 3.86 -19.53 11.75
CA LYS A 30 4.54 -19.65 10.45
C LYS A 30 3.60 -19.59 9.24
N ARG A 31 2.36 -20.09 9.37
CA ARG A 31 1.36 -20.03 8.30
C ARG A 31 0.97 -18.59 7.94
N ASP A 32 1.05 -17.67 8.89
CA ASP A 32 0.61 -16.28 8.73
C ASP A 32 1.58 -15.49 7.85
N LEU A 33 2.82 -15.96 7.66
CA LEU A 33 3.73 -15.43 6.64
C LEU A 33 3.18 -15.59 5.22
N ASN A 34 2.34 -16.61 4.97
CA ASN A 34 1.76 -16.86 3.65
C ASN A 34 0.28 -16.50 3.56
N GLY A 35 -0.41 -16.37 4.68
CA GLY A 35 -1.76 -15.80 4.79
C GLY A 35 -1.69 -14.31 5.07
N PHE A 36 -1.79 -13.95 6.35
CA PHE A 36 -1.82 -12.57 6.85
C PHE A 36 -0.80 -11.63 6.16
N CYS A 37 0.50 -11.94 6.22
CA CYS A 37 1.54 -11.05 5.68
C CYS A 37 1.45 -10.87 4.17
N ARG A 38 0.94 -11.88 3.44
CA ARG A 38 0.72 -11.76 2.00
C ARG A 38 -0.44 -10.81 1.72
N GLU A 39 -1.54 -10.97 2.45
CA GLU A 39 -2.73 -10.13 2.33
C GLU A 39 -2.42 -8.67 2.71
N SER A 40 -1.78 -8.45 3.85
CA SER A 40 -1.34 -7.11 4.28
C SER A 40 -0.42 -6.45 3.25
N GLY A 41 0.48 -7.22 2.62
CA GLY A 41 1.34 -6.71 1.55
C GLY A 41 0.58 -6.33 0.27
N VAL A 42 -0.50 -7.02 -0.07
CA VAL A 42 -1.38 -6.63 -1.19
C VAL A 42 -2.12 -5.35 -0.84
N ILE A 43 -2.74 -5.30 0.34
CA ILE A 43 -3.48 -4.13 0.83
C ILE A 43 -2.59 -2.88 0.87
N THR A 44 -1.36 -3.01 1.39
CA THR A 44 -0.39 -1.90 1.44
C THR A 44 -0.11 -1.36 0.03
N ALA A 45 0.18 -2.25 -0.93
CA ALA A 45 0.46 -1.85 -2.30
C ALA A 45 -0.77 -1.17 -2.96
N ASP A 46 -1.96 -1.72 -2.76
CA ASP A 46 -3.19 -1.15 -3.31
C ASP A 46 -3.49 0.23 -2.72
N MET A 47 -3.27 0.43 -1.41
CA MET A 47 -3.41 1.73 -0.75
C MET A 47 -2.38 2.74 -1.26
N MET A 48 -1.12 2.35 -1.44
CA MET A 48 -0.10 3.24 -2.03
C MET A 48 -0.51 3.71 -3.42
N ILE A 49 -0.98 2.79 -4.27
CA ILE A 49 -1.44 3.11 -5.63
C ILE A 49 -2.66 4.04 -5.58
N LEU A 50 -3.66 3.71 -4.75
CA LEU A 50 -4.88 4.50 -4.63
C LEU A 50 -4.58 5.92 -4.14
N ASN A 51 -3.75 6.07 -3.10
CA ASN A 51 -3.38 7.38 -2.55
C ASN A 51 -2.64 8.25 -3.57
N MET A 52 -1.71 7.66 -4.33
CA MET A 52 -1.02 8.36 -5.42
C MET A 52 -1.98 8.76 -6.54
N ALA A 53 -2.84 7.82 -6.98
CA ALA A 53 -3.82 8.05 -8.03
C ALA A 53 -4.81 9.17 -7.64
N GLU A 54 -5.36 9.13 -6.43
CA GLU A 54 -6.25 10.18 -5.92
C GLU A 54 -5.53 11.52 -5.78
N GLY A 55 -4.29 11.52 -5.29
CA GLY A 55 -3.49 12.74 -5.14
C GLY A 55 -3.26 13.44 -6.48
N ASN A 56 -2.94 12.67 -7.53
CA ASN A 56 -2.76 13.19 -8.88
C ASN A 56 -4.10 13.66 -9.48
N ALA A 57 -5.16 12.86 -9.34
CA ALA A 57 -6.48 13.24 -9.84
C ALA A 57 -7.03 14.52 -9.18
N LYS A 58 -6.83 14.69 -7.86
CA LYS A 58 -7.24 15.90 -7.13
C LYS A 58 -6.52 17.14 -7.67
N PHE A 59 -5.22 16.99 -7.93
CA PHE A 59 -4.39 18.05 -8.49
C PHE A 59 -4.86 18.43 -9.90
N ASP A 60 -5.15 17.47 -10.76
CA ASP A 60 -5.67 17.75 -12.10
C ASP A 60 -7.08 18.38 -12.08
N PHE A 61 -7.93 17.96 -11.14
CA PHE A 61 -9.30 18.47 -11.02
C PHE A 61 -9.38 19.92 -10.52
N SER A 62 -8.57 20.30 -9.53
CA SER A 62 -8.72 21.57 -8.79
C SER A 62 -7.42 22.38 -8.61
N GLY A 63 -6.30 21.89 -9.14
CA GLY A 63 -4.97 22.45 -8.88
C GLY A 63 -4.47 22.28 -7.44
N LYS A 64 -5.24 21.58 -6.58
CA LYS A 64 -4.96 21.37 -5.16
C LYS A 64 -5.25 19.92 -4.78
N ARG A 65 -4.58 19.42 -3.74
CA ARG A 65 -4.80 18.05 -3.22
C ARG A 65 -5.87 17.96 -2.13
N HIS A 66 -6.74 18.95 -2.00
CA HIS A 66 -7.64 19.07 -0.84
C HIS A 66 -9.08 18.64 -1.12
N GLY A 67 -9.64 17.89 -0.16
CA GLY A 67 -11.07 17.65 -0.02
C GLY A 67 -11.64 16.55 -0.92
N TRP A 68 -12.72 15.95 -0.45
CA TRP A 68 -13.62 15.15 -1.27
C TRP A 68 -14.85 16.00 -1.62
N SER A 69 -15.28 15.93 -2.88
CA SER A 69 -16.55 16.48 -3.33
C SER A 69 -17.26 15.48 -4.23
N SER A 70 -18.58 15.65 -4.41
CA SER A 70 -19.37 14.83 -5.34
C SER A 70 -18.83 14.91 -6.77
N GLU A 71 -18.42 16.11 -7.19
CA GLU A 71 -17.88 16.39 -8.52
C GLU A 71 -16.53 15.72 -8.71
N PHE A 72 -15.64 15.80 -7.71
CA PHE A 72 -14.37 15.10 -7.73
C PHE A 72 -14.57 13.58 -7.77
N SER A 73 -15.50 13.03 -6.98
CA SER A 73 -15.78 11.59 -7.00
C SER A 73 -16.18 11.11 -8.39
N LYS A 74 -17.10 11.83 -9.04
CA LYS A 74 -17.54 11.50 -10.40
C LYS A 74 -16.38 11.61 -11.40
N PHE A 75 -15.61 12.70 -11.32
CA PHE A 75 -14.41 12.89 -12.15
C PHE A 75 -13.40 11.75 -11.98
N PHE A 76 -13.11 11.37 -10.73
CA PHE A 76 -12.15 10.31 -10.45
C PHE A 76 -12.68 8.96 -10.94
N ASP A 77 -13.96 8.65 -10.77
CA ASP A 77 -14.55 7.40 -11.25
C ASP A 77 -14.50 7.29 -12.77
N GLU A 78 -14.73 8.38 -13.51
CA GLU A 78 -14.61 8.43 -14.98
C GLU A 78 -13.16 8.25 -15.47
N ASN A 79 -12.17 8.58 -14.65
CA ASN A 79 -10.75 8.57 -15.01
C ASN A 79 -9.91 7.55 -14.20
N ARG A 80 -10.55 6.70 -13.40
CA ARG A 80 -9.91 5.88 -12.36
C ARG A 80 -8.84 4.97 -12.92
N GLU A 81 -9.14 4.29 -14.02
CA GLU A 81 -8.21 3.33 -14.64
C GLU A 81 -6.89 4.01 -15.06
N LYS A 82 -6.97 5.21 -15.65
CA LYS A 82 -5.80 6.00 -16.05
C LYS A 82 -4.91 6.29 -14.83
N TYR A 83 -5.47 6.92 -13.81
CA TYR A 83 -4.69 7.34 -12.63
C TYR A 83 -4.12 6.14 -11.85
N MET A 84 -4.90 5.06 -11.70
CA MET A 84 -4.42 3.84 -11.05
C MET A 84 -3.28 3.16 -11.84
N THR A 85 -3.34 3.20 -13.16
CA THR A 85 -2.29 2.63 -14.03
C THR A 85 -1.01 3.46 -13.95
N GLU A 86 -1.12 4.78 -14.09
CA GLU A 86 0.03 5.69 -13.99
C GLU A 86 0.69 5.60 -12.60
N ALA A 87 -0.11 5.63 -11.53
CA ALA A 87 0.39 5.46 -10.16
C ALA A 87 1.11 4.13 -9.96
N ARG A 88 0.57 3.04 -10.52
CA ARG A 88 1.21 1.71 -10.43
C ARG A 88 2.54 1.67 -11.18
N LEU A 89 2.60 2.23 -12.38
CA LEU A 89 3.84 2.28 -13.18
C LEU A 89 4.90 3.10 -12.44
N PHE A 90 4.54 4.29 -11.99
CA PHE A 90 5.42 5.16 -11.22
C PHE A 90 5.92 4.47 -9.95
N LEU A 91 5.02 3.92 -9.12
CA LEU A 91 5.42 3.30 -7.86
C LEU A 91 6.20 2.00 -8.05
N ASN A 92 6.01 1.27 -9.16
CA ASN A 92 6.88 0.14 -9.48
C ASN A 92 8.34 0.60 -9.61
N GLU A 93 8.57 1.76 -10.21
CA GLU A 93 9.89 2.36 -10.48
C GLU A 93 10.46 3.09 -9.27
N GLU A 94 9.68 3.97 -8.67
CA GLU A 94 10.20 4.99 -7.75
C GLU A 94 10.05 4.63 -6.29
N ALA A 95 9.03 3.83 -5.91
CA ALA A 95 8.83 3.49 -4.50
C ALA A 95 10.03 2.71 -3.96
N THR A 96 10.56 3.12 -2.82
CA THR A 96 11.70 2.48 -2.18
C THR A 96 11.25 1.42 -1.18
N ASN A 97 12.18 0.53 -0.82
CA ASN A 97 11.91 -0.45 0.23
C ASN A 97 11.76 0.20 1.61
N ASP A 98 12.46 1.31 1.85
CA ASP A 98 12.44 2.04 3.12
C ASP A 98 11.07 2.73 3.30
N GLU A 99 10.52 3.37 2.27
CA GLU A 99 9.16 3.93 2.31
C GLU A 99 8.09 2.85 2.58
N ILE A 100 8.27 1.65 2.02
CA ILE A 100 7.37 0.53 2.31
C ILE A 100 7.51 0.07 3.77
N ASP A 101 8.73 0.00 4.28
CA ASP A 101 8.98 -0.41 5.67
C ASP A 101 8.41 0.62 6.66
N ASP A 102 8.55 1.92 6.37
CA ASP A 102 7.95 3.00 7.18
C ASP A 102 6.42 2.89 7.23
N LEU A 103 5.76 2.65 6.09
CA LEU A 103 4.30 2.43 6.05
C LEU A 103 3.87 1.20 6.84
N ILE A 104 4.68 0.15 6.84
CA ILE A 104 4.41 -1.07 7.61
C ILE A 104 4.53 -0.79 9.11
N GLU A 105 5.55 -0.07 9.56
CA GLU A 105 5.67 0.29 10.98
C GLU A 105 4.55 1.24 11.43
N GLU A 106 4.16 2.19 10.59
CA GLU A 106 3.01 3.07 10.86
C GLU A 106 1.73 2.25 11.05
N GLU A 107 1.41 1.35 10.12
CA GLU A 107 0.24 0.46 10.22
C GLU A 107 0.27 -0.38 11.50
N ILE A 108 1.41 -1.01 11.81
CA ILE A 108 1.57 -1.82 13.04
C ILE A 108 1.40 -0.95 14.30
N SER A 109 1.88 0.29 14.27
CA SER A 109 1.76 1.21 15.41
C SER A 109 0.31 1.56 15.74
N ASN A 110 -0.58 1.53 14.74
CA ASN A 110 -2.01 1.80 14.87
C ASN A 110 -2.83 0.63 15.44
N TRP A 111 -2.24 -0.54 15.65
CA TRP A 111 -2.94 -1.72 16.19
C TRP A 111 -3.06 -1.75 17.72
N ASN A 112 -2.48 -0.76 18.41
CA ASN A 112 -2.48 -0.65 19.87
C ASN A 112 -3.40 0.47 20.37
#